data_AF-A0A343JA24-F1
#
_entry.id   AF-A0A343JA24-F1
#
_cell.length_a   1.000
_cell.length_b   1.000
_cell.length_c   1.000
_cell.angle_alpha   90.00
_cell.angle_beta   90.00
_cell.angle_gamma   90.00
#
_symmetry.space_group_name_H-M   'P 1'
#
loop_
_entity.id
_entity.type
_entity.pdbx_description
1 polymer ?
#
loop_
_entity_poly.entity_id
_entity_poly.type
_entity_poly.pdbx_seq_one_letter_code
_entity_poly.pdbx_strand_id
1 'polypeptide(L)' 'MTVRCTIIKVKKDYYIGKNLYTNKTFKIIKNQHIRELKRNDDYEFYCKREKGLFRDILIPISEEEAFKMAD' A
#
# COMPACT_ATOMS: atom_id res chain seq x y z
N MET A 1 -0.93 4.65 9.17
CA MET A 1 -2.33 4.72 8.68
C MET A 1 -2.72 3.40 8.03
N THR A 2 -4.01 3.08 7.94
CA THR A 2 -4.50 1.85 7.26
C THR A 2 -5.04 2.20 5.87
N VAL A 3 -4.74 1.37 4.87
CA VAL A 3 -5.24 1.53 3.51
C VAL A 3 -5.71 0.19 2.96
N ARG A 4 -6.89 0.18 2.33
CA ARG A 4 -7.40 -0.93 1.51
C ARG A 4 -7.31 -0.59 0.03
N CYS A 5 -6.75 -1.51 -0.76
CA CYS A 5 -6.59 -1.35 -2.20
C CYS A 5 -6.75 -2.68 -2.94
N THR A 6 -7.32 -2.61 -4.13
CA THR A 6 -7.26 -3.70 -5.11
C THR A 6 -6.00 -3.57 -5.95
N ILE A 7 -5.24 -4.65 -6.08
CA ILE A 7 -4.00 -4.68 -6.87
C ILE A 7 -4.33 -4.72 -8.35
N ILE A 8 -3.99 -3.65 -9.08
CA ILE A 8 -4.24 -3.56 -10.52
C ILE A 8 -3.02 -3.95 -11.36
N LYS A 9 -1.81 -3.86 -10.80
CA LYS A 9 -0.57 -4.24 -11.48
C LYS A 9 0.45 -4.79 -10.48
N VAL A 10 1.10 -5.89 -10.85
CA VAL A 10 2.25 -6.44 -10.12
C VAL A 10 3.53 -6.11 -10.91
N LYS A 11 4.53 -5.57 -10.23
CA LYS A 11 5.89 -5.37 -10.75
C LYS A 11 6.88 -6.10 -9.84
N LYS A 12 8.15 -6.13 -10.24
CA LYS A 12 9.21 -6.82 -9.46
C LYS A 12 9.26 -6.28 -8.03
N ASP A 13 9.44 -4.96 -7.90
CA ASP A 13 9.74 -4.32 -6.60
C ASP A 13 8.55 -3.54 -6.01
N TYR A 14 7.42 -3.47 -6.72
CA TYR A 14 6.24 -2.74 -6.26
C TYR A 14 4.93 -3.29 -6.86
N TYR A 15 3.82 -2.90 -6.25
CA TYR A 15 2.48 -3.04 -6.81
C TYR A 15 1.91 -1.69 -7.21
N ILE A 16 0.94 -1.68 -8.11
CA ILE A 16 0.01 -0.57 -8.25
C ILE A 16 -1.32 -1.02 -7.66
N GLY A 17 -1.74 -0.35 -6.60
CA GLY A 17 -3.04 -0.53 -5.96
C GLY A 17 -4.01 0.58 -6.32
N LYS A 18 -5.30 0.28 -6.36
CA LYS A 18 -6.37 1.26 -6.51
C LYS A 18 -7.28 1.18 -5.28
N ASN A 19 -7.49 2.30 -4.61
CA ASN A 19 -8.49 2.38 -3.55
C ASN A 19 -9.88 2.45 -4.19
N LEU A 20 -10.76 1.53 -3.84
CA LEU A 20 -12.07 1.39 -4.49
C LEU A 20 -13.00 2.58 -4.21
N TYR A 21 -12.92 3.17 -3.02
CA TYR A 21 -13.79 4.27 -2.62
C TYR A 21 -13.39 5.60 -3.25
N THR A 22 -12.09 5.89 -3.30
CA THR A 22 -11.58 7.18 -3.80
C THR A 22 -11.13 7.14 -5.26
N ASN A 23 -11.11 5.95 -5.86
CA ASN A 23 -10.51 5.67 -7.18
C ASN A 23 -9.03 6.08 -7.33
N LYS A 24 -8.37 6.52 -6.24
CA LYS A 24 -6.95 6.90 -6.27
C LYS A 24 -6.06 5.69 -6.47
N THR A 25 -5.00 5.89 -7.23
CA THR A 25 -3.98 4.86 -7.47
C THR A 25 -2.71 5.18 -6.70
N PHE A 26 -2.10 4.14 -6.16
CA PHE A 26 -0.93 4.23 -5.30
C PHE A 26 0.16 3.28 -5.80
N LYS A 27 1.42 3.68 -5.60
CA LYS A 27 2.56 2.78 -5.74
C LYS A 27 2.80 2.14 -4.37
N ILE A 28 2.71 0.82 -4.26
CA ILE A 28 2.93 0.10 -3.00
C ILE A 28 4.28 -0.61 -3.07
N ILE A 29 5.22 -0.26 -2.20
CA ILE A 29 6.56 -0.88 -2.18
C ILE A 29 6.48 -2.29 -1.60
N LYS A 30 7.17 -3.27 -2.22
CA LYS A 30 7.29 -4.61 -1.64
C LYS A 30 8.36 -4.62 -0.55
N ASN A 31 8.05 -5.20 0.59
CA ASN A 31 8.98 -5.42 1.70
C ASN A 31 8.47 -6.57 2.59
N GLN A 32 9.12 -6.81 3.72
CA GLN A 32 8.72 -7.87 4.67
C GLN A 32 7.35 -7.66 5.35
N HIS A 33 6.77 -6.46 5.31
CA HIS A 33 5.51 -6.12 5.96
C HIS A 33 4.30 -6.29 5.04
N ILE A 34 4.51 -6.85 3.85
CA ILE A 34 3.45 -7.19 2.91
C ILE A 34 3.68 -8.58 2.36
N ARG A 35 2.61 -9.38 2.31
CA ARG A 35 2.66 -10.68 1.66
C ARG A 35 2.82 -10.54 0.14
N GLU A 36 3.09 -11.65 -0.53
CA GLU A 36 3.00 -11.68 -1.98
C GLU A 36 1.54 -11.53 -2.44
N LEU A 37 1.30 -10.58 -3.34
CA LEU A 37 -0.04 -10.26 -3.86
C LEU A 37 -0.09 -10.45 -5.37
N LYS A 38 -1.25 -10.88 -5.86
CA LYS A 38 -1.58 -11.06 -7.27
C LYS A 38 -2.47 -9.93 -7.77
N ARG A 39 -2.59 -9.83 -9.09
CA ARG A 39 -3.56 -8.92 -9.70
C ARG A 39 -4.97 -9.31 -9.27
N ASN A 40 -5.80 -8.30 -8.98
CA ASN A 40 -7.15 -8.37 -8.45
C ASN A 40 -7.27 -8.76 -6.97
N ASP A 41 -6.16 -9.00 -6.26
CA ASP A 41 -6.22 -9.15 -4.81
C ASP A 41 -6.73 -7.84 -4.19
N ASP A 42 -7.72 -7.95 -3.30
CA ASP A 42 -8.16 -6.87 -2.44
C ASP A 42 -7.49 -7.04 -1.07
N TYR A 43 -6.72 -6.03 -0.65
CA TYR A 43 -5.86 -6.15 0.50
C TYR A 43 -5.84 -4.86 1.33
N GLU A 44 -5.96 -5.03 2.64
CA GLU A 44 -5.86 -3.97 3.64
C GLU A 44 -4.57 -4.15 4.44
N PHE A 45 -3.85 -3.05 4.66
CA PHE A 45 -2.55 -3.06 5.33
C PHE A 45 -2.22 -1.71 5.97
N TYR A 46 -1.31 -1.75 6.94
CA TYR A 46 -0.72 -0.55 7.52
C TYR A 46 0.40 -0.02 6.63
N CYS A 47 0.44 1.30 6.47
CA CYS A 47 1.48 1.94 5.69
C CYS A 47 1.84 3.34 6.18
N LYS A 48 3.04 3.77 5.80
CA LYS A 48 3.46 5.17 5.70
C LYS A 48 3.15 5.65 4.29
N ARG A 49 2.67 6.89 4.16
CA ARG A 49 2.36 7.52 2.87
C ARG A 49 3.36 8.62 2.58
N GLU A 50 4.03 8.51 1.44
CA GLU A 50 4.89 9.56 0.90
C GLU A 50 4.23 10.19 -0.32
N LYS A 51 4.29 11.52 -0.39
CA LYS A 51 3.73 12.27 -1.52
C LYS A 51 4.62 12.07 -2.74
N GLY A 52 4.07 11.49 -3.81
CA GLY A 52 4.79 11.29 -5.06
C GLY A 52 4.42 12.32 -6.12
N LEU A 53 5.26 12.46 -7.14
CA LEU A 53 5.03 13.42 -8.22
C LEU A 53 3.80 13.05 -9.09
N PHE A 54 3.62 11.76 -9.38
CA PHE A 54 2.50 11.25 -10.20
C PHE A 54 1.49 10.41 -9.41
N ARG A 55 1.97 9.64 -8.44
CA ARG A 55 1.18 8.81 -7.53
C ARG A 55 1.90 8.76 -6.21
N ASP A 56 1.13 8.82 -5.14
CA ASP A 56 1.67 8.64 -3.80
C ASP A 56 2.21 7.22 -3.61
N ILE A 57 3.21 7.13 -2.76
CA ILE A 57 3.91 5.90 -2.43
C ILE A 57 3.41 5.43 -1.06
N LEU A 58 2.98 4.18 -0.99
CA LEU A 58 2.63 3.51 0.24
C LEU A 58 3.74 2.52 0.57
N ILE A 59 4.33 2.67 1.75
CA ILE A 59 5.36 1.79 2.28
C ILE A 59 4.70 0.97 3.39
N PRO A 60 4.49 -0.35 3.19
CA PRO A 60 3.92 -1.21 4.22
C PRO A 60 4.79 -1.22 5.48
N ILE A 61 4.14 -1.22 6.65
CA ILE A 61 4.79 -1.21 7.97
C ILE A 61 4.16 -2.25 8.89
N SER A 62 4.82 -2.53 10.01
CA SER A 62 4.23 -3.41 11.04
C SER A 62 3.09 -2.73 11.79
N GLU A 63 2.28 -3.53 12.49
CA GLU A 63 1.26 -3.03 13.43
C GLU A 63 1.89 -2.19 14.54
N GLU A 64 3.00 -2.66 15.13
CA GLU A 64 3.72 -1.93 16.18
C GLU A 64 4.16 -0.53 15.72
N GLU A 65 4.70 -0.43 14.50
CA GLU A 65 5.05 0.87 13.91
C GLU A 65 3.80 1.75 13.69
N ALA A 66 2.69 1.15 13.28
CA ALA A 66 1.45 1.89 13.06
C ALA A 66 0.90 2.48 14.37
N PHE A 67 0.96 1.73 15.47
CA PHE A 67 0.55 2.19 16.80
C PHE A 67 1.43 3.34 17.30
N LYS A 68 2.76 3.22 17.18
CA LYS A 68 3.71 4.28 17.58
C LYS A 68 3.55 5.59 16.81
N MET A 69 2.94 5.55 15.62
CA MET A 69 2.67 6.75 14.82
C MET A 69 1.29 7.38 15.10
N ALA A 70 0.44 6.69 15.87
CA ALA A 70 -0.87 7.17 16.26
C ALA A 70 -0.85 7.95 17.59
N ASP A 71 0.20 7.76 18.39
CA ASP A 71 0.53 8.53 19.59
C ASP A 71 1.27 9.85 19.25
#